data_AF-A0A2V3WKJ3-F1
#
_entry.id   AF-A0A2V3WKJ3-F1
#
_cell.length_a   1.000
_cell.length_b   1.000
_cell.length_c   1.000
_cell.angle_alpha   90.00
_cell.angle_beta   90.00
_cell.angle_gamma   90.00
#
_symmetry.space_group_name_H-M   'P 1'
#
loop_
_entity.id
_entity.type
_entity.pdbx_description
1 polymer ?
#
loop_
_entity_poly.entity_id
_entity_poly.type
_entity_poly.pdbx_seq_one_letter_code
_entity_poly.pdbx_strand_id
1 'polypeptide(L)'
;MTLTLQRNWQKQIADDDFNHYKRLYLTYLEKNLISQSTLSSDLLTLIPLRKAFNHKQQLLITTLVVNETSSPYRGEPIRTNYLERNQTATTSFMIHDLTLLPNDATIWTIIFSHHCFKTTDLTELTV
;
A
#
# COMPACT_ATOMS: atom_id res chain seq x y z
N MET A 1 10.76 -4.62 -13.43
CA MET A 1 9.84 -3.84 -12.58
C MET A 1 10.65 -2.79 -11.84
N THR A 2 10.14 -1.56 -11.71
CA THR A 2 10.84 -0.43 -11.09
C THR A 2 10.03 0.12 -9.93
N LEU A 3 10.67 0.45 -8.81
CA LEU A 3 10.03 1.17 -7.70
C LEU A 3 10.20 2.68 -7.92
N THR A 4 9.10 3.37 -8.21
CA THR A 4 9.04 4.82 -8.42
C THR A 4 8.23 5.45 -7.30
N LEU A 5 8.82 6.38 -6.55
CA LEU A 5 8.10 7.12 -5.53
C LEU A 5 7.37 8.33 -6.12
N GLN A 6 6.15 8.59 -5.64
CA GLN A 6 5.45 9.85 -5.87
C GLN A 6 6.25 11.02 -5.25
N ARG A 7 6.18 12.20 -5.88
CA ARG A 7 7.02 13.37 -5.52
C ARG A 7 6.91 13.80 -4.06
N ASN A 8 5.73 13.73 -3.43
CA ASN A 8 5.56 14.09 -2.03
C ASN A 8 6.18 13.02 -1.12
N TRP A 9 6.02 11.74 -1.46
CA TRP A 9 6.73 10.65 -0.77
C TRP A 9 8.24 10.84 -0.79
N GLN A 10 8.82 11.18 -1.94
CA GLN A 10 10.26 11.45 -2.05
C GLN A 10 10.75 12.56 -1.11
N LYS A 11 9.90 13.53 -0.77
CA LYS A 11 10.26 14.66 0.11
C LYS A 11 10.01 14.38 1.59
N GLN A 12 9.08 13.47 1.91
CA GLN A 12 8.54 13.30 3.26
C GLN A 12 9.01 12.01 3.93
N ILE A 13 9.38 11.00 3.15
CA ILE A 13 9.85 9.73 3.70
C ILE A 13 11.26 9.90 4.30
N ALA A 14 11.46 9.41 5.52
CA ALA A 14 12.78 9.32 6.10
C ALA A 14 13.61 8.25 5.38
N ASP A 15 14.93 8.41 5.33
CA ASP A 15 15.82 7.47 4.63
C ASP A 15 15.69 6.04 5.19
N ASP A 16 15.55 5.89 6.51
CA ASP A 16 15.39 4.59 7.16
C ASP A 16 14.09 3.91 6.77
N ASP A 17 12.97 4.65 6.73
CA ASP A 17 11.68 4.16 6.27
C ASP A 17 11.76 3.76 4.79
N PHE A 18 12.41 4.58 3.95
CA PHE A 18 12.59 4.25 2.54
C PHE A 18 13.41 2.97 2.36
N ASN A 19 14.53 2.83 3.07
CA ASN A 19 15.36 1.63 3.02
C ASN A 19 14.61 0.40 3.54
N HIS A 20 13.75 0.57 4.55
CA HIS A 20 12.86 -0.49 5.01
C HIS A 20 11.88 -0.94 3.91
N TYR A 21 11.13 -0.02 3.31
CA TYR A 21 10.17 -0.40 2.26
C TYR A 21 10.85 -0.89 0.97
N LYS A 22 12.04 -0.38 0.65
CA LYS A 22 12.84 -0.89 -0.47
C LYS A 22 13.25 -2.35 -0.24
N ARG A 23 13.60 -2.74 0.99
CA ARG A 23 13.85 -4.16 1.32
C ARG A 23 12.60 -5.00 1.14
N LEU A 24 11.45 -4.56 1.64
CA LEU A 24 10.18 -5.26 1.43
C LEU A 24 9.82 -5.41 -0.05
N TYR A 25 10.09 -4.39 -0.87
CA TYR A 25 9.93 -4.45 -2.32
C TYR A 25 10.83 -5.52 -2.97
N LEU A 26 12.10 -5.63 -2.54
CA LEU A 26 13.00 -6.69 -3.02
C LEU A 26 12.52 -8.07 -2.60
N THR A 27 12.05 -8.24 -1.36
CA THR A 27 11.46 -9.50 -0.88
C THR A 27 10.19 -9.88 -1.65
N TYR A 28 9.37 -8.90 -2.04
CA TYR A 28 8.22 -9.12 -2.92
C TYR A 28 8.65 -9.61 -4.30
N LEU A 29 9.69 -9.01 -4.90
CA LEU A 29 10.23 -9.47 -6.19
C LEU A 29 10.73 -10.92 -6.13
N GLU A 30 11.28 -11.34 -4.99
CA GLU A 30 11.71 -12.71 -4.73
C GLU A 30 10.55 -13.67 -4.39
N LYS A 31 9.31 -13.16 -4.33
CA LYS A 31 8.08 -13.91 -3.95
C LYS A 31 8.13 -14.51 -2.54
N ASN A 32 8.92 -13.91 -1.65
CA ASN A 32 9.10 -14.37 -0.27
C ASN A 32 8.32 -13.52 0.74
N LEU A 33 7.60 -12.49 0.28
CA LEU A 33 6.86 -11.60 1.18
C LEU A 33 5.56 -12.26 1.66
N ILE A 34 5.46 -12.49 2.97
CA ILE A 34 4.27 -13.06 3.61
C ILE A 34 3.48 -11.93 4.27
N SER A 35 2.19 -11.82 3.93
CA SER A 35 1.27 -10.89 4.59
C SER A 35 0.17 -11.63 5.33
N GLN A 36 -0.16 -11.15 6.53
CA GLN A 36 -1.29 -11.63 7.33
C GLN A 36 -2.62 -10.93 6.99
N SER A 37 -2.57 -9.97 6.05
CA SER A 37 -3.72 -9.19 5.58
C SER A 37 -3.71 -9.12 4.06
N THR A 38 -4.87 -8.83 3.48
CA THR A 38 -4.99 -8.66 2.03
C THR A 38 -5.61 -7.31 1.70
N LEU A 39 -5.14 -6.72 0.60
CA LEU A 39 -5.83 -5.64 -0.09
C LEU A 39 -6.30 -6.19 -1.43
N SER A 40 -7.53 -5.90 -1.79
CA SER A 40 -8.07 -6.18 -3.12
C SER A 40 -8.38 -4.86 -3.81
N SER A 41 -8.18 -4.81 -5.13
CA SER A 41 -8.57 -3.68 -5.97
C SER A 41 -8.93 -4.17 -7.37
N ASP A 42 -9.67 -3.35 -8.12
CA ASP A 42 -10.10 -3.60 -9.48
C ASP A 42 -9.06 -3.22 -10.55
N LEU A 43 -8.11 -2.35 -10.21
CA LEU A 43 -7.19 -1.74 -11.19
C LEU A 43 -5.72 -2.10 -10.98
N LEU A 44 -5.27 -2.20 -9.74
CA LEU A 44 -3.87 -2.40 -9.37
C LEU A 44 -3.70 -3.53 -8.35
N THR A 45 -2.53 -4.16 -8.36
CA THR A 45 -2.17 -5.11 -7.32
C THR A 45 -1.70 -4.34 -6.09
N LEU A 46 -2.31 -4.62 -4.93
CA LEU A 46 -2.03 -3.93 -3.68
C LEU A 46 -1.51 -4.93 -2.65
N ILE A 47 -0.28 -4.72 -2.19
CA ILE A 47 0.33 -5.57 -1.16
C ILE A 47 0.45 -4.74 0.12
N PRO A 48 -0.32 -5.05 1.18
CA PRO A 48 -0.22 -4.30 2.44
C PRO A 48 1.16 -4.55 3.06
N LEU A 49 1.85 -3.47 3.44
CA LEU A 49 3.21 -3.50 4.01
C LEU A 49 3.23 -3.14 5.50
N ARG A 50 2.41 -2.18 5.91
CA ARG A 50 2.36 -1.72 7.29
C ARG A 50 0.98 -1.22 7.64
N LYS A 51 0.52 -1.58 8.83
CA LYS A 51 -0.69 -1.06 9.45
C LYS A 51 -0.34 -0.04 10.53
N ALA A 52 -1.06 1.07 10.57
CA ALA A 52 -0.94 2.11 11.58
C ALA A 52 -2.30 2.77 11.84
N PHE A 53 -2.39 3.57 12.91
CA PHE A 53 -3.53 4.43 13.19
C PHE A 53 -3.03 5.86 13.40
N ASN A 54 -3.79 6.83 12.89
CA ASN A 54 -3.49 8.24 13.17
C ASN A 54 -4.21 8.72 14.44
N HIS A 55 -3.99 10.00 14.80
CA HIS A 55 -4.61 10.63 15.97
C HIS A 55 -6.15 10.67 15.92
N LYS A 56 -6.76 10.50 14.74
CA LYS A 56 -8.22 10.42 14.54
C LYS A 56 -8.74 8.98 14.55
N GLN A 57 -7.92 8.01 14.96
CA GLN A 57 -8.22 6.58 14.90
C GLN A 57 -8.55 6.07 13.49
N GLN A 58 -8.11 6.76 12.43
CA GLN A 58 -8.23 6.26 11.07
C GLN A 58 -7.16 5.21 10.83
N LEU A 59 -7.55 4.09 10.23
CA LEU A 59 -6.65 3.03 9.80
C LEU A 59 -5.84 3.49 8.59
N LEU A 60 -4.52 3.44 8.73
CA LEU A 60 -3.54 3.73 7.70
C LEU A 60 -2.88 2.42 7.26
N ILE A 61 -3.05 2.06 5.99
CA ILE A 61 -2.34 0.92 5.41
C ILE A 61 -1.33 1.45 4.41
N THR A 62 -0.04 1.35 4.74
CA THR A 62 1.02 1.54 3.75
C THR A 62 1.11 0.29 2.90
N THR A 63 1.13 0.45 1.59
CA THR A 63 1.04 -0.63 0.62
C THR A 63 2.05 -0.45 -0.52
N LEU A 64 2.56 -1.55 -1.04
CA LEU A 64 3.17 -1.59 -2.36
C LEU A 64 2.05 -1.68 -3.40
N VAL A 65 1.98 -0.68 -4.27
CA VAL A 65 1.03 -0.61 -5.37
C VAL A 65 1.78 -1.00 -6.63
N VAL A 66 1.33 -2.04 -7.32
CA VAL A 66 1.97 -2.58 -8.52
C VAL A 66 0.98 -2.51 -9.68
N ASN A 67 1.42 -1.93 -10.79
CA ASN A 67 0.67 -1.98 -12.04
C ASN A 67 1.05 -3.23 -12.82
N GLU A 68 0.36 -4.34 -12.57
CA GLU A 68 0.54 -5.59 -13.31
C GLU A 68 -0.26 -5.63 -14.63
N THR A 69 -0.99 -4.56 -14.95
CA THR A 69 -1.76 -4.46 -16.20
C THR A 69 -0.87 -4.09 -17.39
N SER A 70 -1.40 -4.23 -18.60
CA SER A 70 -0.71 -3.83 -19.83
C SER A 70 -0.84 -2.34 -20.16
N SER A 71 -1.64 -1.58 -19.40
CA SER A 71 -1.88 -0.15 -19.61
C SER A 71 -1.33 0.72 -18.49
N PRO A 72 -0.84 1.95 -18.77
CA PRO A 72 -0.42 2.86 -17.70
C PRO A 72 -1.60 3.30 -16.82
N TYR A 73 -1.41 3.32 -15.51
CA TYR A 73 -2.33 3.98 -14.58
C TYR A 73 -2.01 5.48 -14.48
N ARG A 74 -3.04 6.33 -14.55
CA ARG A 74 -2.91 7.80 -14.62
C ARG A 74 -3.81 8.55 -13.64
N GLY A 75 -3.83 8.12 -12.38
CA GLY A 75 -4.60 8.81 -11.34
C GLY A 75 -6.10 8.58 -11.43
N GLU A 76 -6.53 7.38 -11.81
CA GLU A 76 -7.94 6.99 -11.71
C GLU A 76 -8.31 6.60 -10.26
N PRO A 77 -9.55 6.81 -9.80
CA PRO A 77 -9.96 6.33 -8.48
C PRO A 77 -9.92 4.80 -8.42
N ILE A 78 -9.25 4.25 -7.41
CA ILE A 78 -9.15 2.81 -7.15
C ILE A 78 -10.03 2.48 -5.96
N ARG A 79 -10.98 1.57 -6.14
CA ARG A 79 -11.76 1.02 -5.02
C ARG A 79 -10.97 -0.11 -4.39
N THR A 80 -10.93 -0.15 -3.07
CA THR A 80 -10.16 -1.17 -2.36
C THR A 80 -10.85 -1.67 -1.10
N ASN A 81 -10.67 -2.96 -0.84
CA ASN A 81 -11.06 -3.59 0.41
C ASN A 81 -9.82 -4.15 1.10
N TYR A 82 -9.64 -3.75 2.36
CA TYR A 82 -8.67 -4.34 3.28
C TYR A 82 -9.37 -5.44 4.10
N LEU A 83 -8.78 -6.63 4.13
CA LEU A 83 -9.29 -7.79 4.87
C LEU A 83 -8.20 -8.32 5.81
N GLU A 84 -8.55 -8.47 7.08
CA GLU A 84 -7.70 -9.08 8.11
C GLU A 84 -8.58 -9.71 9.18
N ARG A 85 -8.29 -10.96 9.58
CA ARG A 85 -9.02 -11.69 10.64
C ARG A 85 -10.55 -11.63 10.50
N ASN A 86 -11.07 -11.82 9.28
CA ASN A 86 -12.50 -11.75 8.92
C ASN A 86 -13.16 -10.38 9.11
N GLN A 87 -12.38 -9.32 9.34
CA GLN A 87 -12.84 -7.94 9.34
C GLN A 87 -12.48 -7.28 8.02
N THR A 88 -13.40 -6.48 7.48
CA THR A 88 -13.21 -5.78 6.21
C THR A 88 -13.37 -4.29 6.40
N ALA A 89 -12.50 -3.50 5.76
CA ALA A 89 -12.66 -2.06 5.59
C ALA A 89 -12.61 -1.71 4.11
N THR A 90 -13.48 -0.81 3.67
CA THR A 90 -13.57 -0.40 2.26
C THR A 90 -13.30 1.08 2.14
N THR A 91 -12.55 1.47 1.12
CA THR A 91 -12.34 2.88 0.77
C THR A 91 -12.03 3.02 -0.72
N SER A 92 -11.91 4.26 -1.18
CA SER A 92 -11.37 4.57 -2.49
C SER A 92 -10.22 5.55 -2.34
N PHE A 93 -9.19 5.42 -3.17
CA PHE A 93 -8.07 6.35 -3.18
C PHE A 93 -7.63 6.65 -4.61
N MET A 94 -6.79 7.66 -4.76
CA MET A 94 -6.18 8.05 -6.02
C MET A 94 -4.72 8.41 -5.75
N ILE A 95 -3.82 8.04 -6.66
CA ILE A 95 -2.42 8.45 -6.60
C ILE A 95 -2.24 9.62 -7.55
N HIS A 96 -2.28 10.84 -7.00
CA HIS A 96 -2.12 12.07 -7.77
C HIS A 96 -0.66 12.26 -8.23
N ASP A 97 -0.50 12.89 -9.40
CA ASP A 97 0.79 13.30 -9.96
C ASP A 97 1.81 12.17 -10.11
N LEU A 98 1.32 10.95 -10.36
CA LEU A 98 2.14 9.78 -10.68
C LEU A 98 1.48 8.99 -11.82
N THR A 99 2.28 8.66 -12.83
CA THR A 99 1.91 7.64 -13.83
C THR A 99 2.68 6.37 -13.52
N LEU A 100 1.98 5.26 -13.30
CA LEU A 100 2.60 3.95 -13.15
C LEU A 100 2.54 3.24 -14.50
N LEU A 101 3.69 2.99 -15.12
CA LEU A 101 3.75 2.21 -16.36
C LEU A 101 3.48 0.72 -16.06
N PRO A 102 3.19 -0.09 -17.10
CA PRO A 102 3.13 -1.54 -16.95
C PRO A 102 4.37 -2.10 -16.25
N ASN A 103 4.15 -2.92 -15.23
CA ASN A 103 5.18 -3.48 -14.34
C ASN A 103 5.99 -2.44 -13.56
N ASP A 104 5.44 -1.25 -13.27
CA ASP A 104 5.99 -0.34 -12.27
C ASP A 104 5.29 -0.52 -10.92
N ALA A 105 5.99 -0.13 -9.86
CA ALA A 105 5.48 -0.10 -8.51
C ALA A 105 5.73 1.23 -7.82
N THR A 106 4.89 1.57 -6.83
CA THR A 106 5.10 2.68 -5.89
C THR A 106 4.73 2.25 -4.48
N ILE A 107 5.15 3.03 -3.49
CA ILE A 107 4.62 2.94 -2.14
C ILE A 107 3.52 3.99 -1.99
N TRP A 108 2.44 3.64 -1.29
CA TRP A 108 1.34 4.55 -0.99
C TRP A 108 0.71 4.24 0.36
N THR A 109 0.10 5.23 1.01
CA THR A 109 -0.70 5.02 2.22
C THR A 109 -2.17 5.22 1.90
N ILE A 110 -2.95 4.17 2.10
CA ILE A 110 -4.40 4.19 1.98
C ILE A 110 -5.00 4.51 3.35
N ILE A 111 -5.97 5.42 3.37
CA ILE A 111 -6.66 5.85 4.58
C ILE A 111 -8.08 5.29 4.57
N PHE A 112 -8.42 4.52 5.61
CA PHE A 112 -9.78 4.04 5.85
C PHE A 112 -10.36 4.84 7.01
N SER A 113 -11.38 5.65 6.73
CA SER A 113 -12.07 6.44 7.76
C SER A 113 -13.17 5.69 8.49
N HIS A 114 -13.70 4.63 7.88
CA HIS A 114 -14.76 3.80 8.43
C HIS A 114 -14.27 2.34 8.47
N HIS A 115 -14.02 1.83 9.66
CA HIS A 115 -13.56 0.47 9.90
C HIS A 115 -13.88 0.01 11.32
N CYS A 116 -13.72 -1.29 11.58
CA CYS A 116 -13.89 -1.91 12.89
C CYS A 116 -12.58 -2.26 13.61
N PHE A 117 -11.42 -2.09 12.96
CA PHE A 117 -10.09 -2.34 13.54
C PHE A 117 -9.75 -1.37 14.67
N LYS A 118 -8.98 -1.86 15.66
CA LYS A 118 -8.53 -1.09 16.83
C LYS A 118 -7.01 -0.97 16.87
N THR A 119 -6.51 0.05 17.58
CA THR A 119 -5.06 0.27 17.75
C THR A 119 -4.34 -0.93 18.40
N THR A 120 -5.03 -1.75 19.20
CA THR A 120 -4.46 -2.99 19.76
C THR A 120 -4.19 -4.07 18.71
N ASP A 121 -4.73 -3.92 17.50
CA ASP A 121 -4.59 -4.93 16.44
C ASP A 121 -3.31 -4.75 15.62
N LEU A 122 -2.42 -3.80 15.93
CA LEU A 122 -1.19 -3.55 15.17
C LEU A 122 -0.38 -4.84 14.94
N THR A 123 -0.09 -5.09 13.68
CA THR A 123 0.73 -6.20 13.19
C THR A 123 1.80 -5.61 12.27
N GLU A 124 3.06 -5.94 12.55
CA GLU A 124 4.17 -5.66 11.65
C GLU A 124 4.35 -6.85 10.71
N LEU A 125 4.69 -6.59 9.45
CA LEU A 125 5.12 -7.66 8.56
C LEU A 125 6.46 -8.21 9.05
N THR A 126 6.57 -9.54 9.04
CA THR A 126 7.82 -10.26 9.30
C THR A 126 8.38 -10.80 7.99
N VAL A 127 9.70 -10.71 7.83
CA VAL A 127 10.45 -11.39 6.78
C VAL A 127 10.69 -12.83 7.18
#